data_AF-X0XN73-F1
#
_entry.id   AF-X0XN73-F1
#
_cell.length_a   1.000
_cell.length_b   1.000
_cell.length_c   1.000
_cell.angle_alpha   90.00
_cell.angle_beta   90.00
_cell.angle_gamma   90.00
#
_symmetry.space_group_name_H-M   'P 1'
#
loop_
_entity.id
_entity.type
_entity.pdbx_description
1 polymer ?
#
loop_
_entity_poly.entity_id
_entity_poly.type
_entity_poly.pdbx_seq_one_letter_code
_entity_poly.pdbx_strand_id
1 'polypeptide(L)'
;MMMIPVLKLSNPEALLCDVLADCKPEELKTAVRRFIKELGEEKAFSLAQKNGVSSVVAHILIDAFGVENLPTYWVRAHEENFRRISAYLKELDRVAKRLAGDDIKMVALKNGGIARGIYPCPGCCPMGDMDVLVEKRHFRCAHKILLDYGYQFEFRSPLEEAELEAAERDGGAEYWKILPDGEKLWFELQWRPVAGRWIRPDQEPDSEELMSRSVPISGTDVRMLSPEDNLLQVALHTAKHTYVRAPGFR
;
A
#
# COMPACT_ATOMS: atom_id res chain seq x y z
N MET A 1 19.41 21.35 -21.10
CA MET A 1 17.96 21.06 -21.11
C MET A 1 17.80 19.54 -21.09
N MET A 2 17.50 18.98 -19.93
CA MET A 2 17.40 17.52 -19.77
C MET A 2 16.06 17.09 -20.37
N MET A 3 16.10 16.38 -21.51
CA MET A 3 14.91 15.84 -22.14
C MET A 3 14.37 14.74 -21.22
N ILE A 4 13.26 14.99 -20.54
CA ILE A 4 12.52 13.93 -19.85
C ILE A 4 12.06 12.97 -20.96
N PRO A 5 12.46 11.68 -20.95
CA PRO A 5 12.01 10.75 -21.96
C PRO A 5 10.48 10.67 -21.91
N VAL A 6 9.84 10.92 -23.04
CA VAL A 6 8.39 10.75 -23.19
C VAL A 6 8.09 9.26 -22.97
N LEU A 7 7.28 8.96 -21.96
CA LEU A 7 6.75 7.61 -21.71
C LEU A 7 5.99 7.15 -22.97
N LYS A 8 6.56 6.19 -23.70
CA LYS A 8 5.90 5.56 -24.85
C LYS A 8 5.08 4.38 -24.35
N LEU A 9 3.82 4.64 -24.04
CA LEU A 9 2.85 3.59 -23.71
C LEU A 9 2.41 2.88 -25.00
N SER A 10 2.28 1.56 -24.94
CA SER A 10 1.54 0.80 -25.96
C SER A 10 0.04 1.13 -25.87
N ASN A 11 -0.74 0.85 -26.94
CA ASN A 11 -2.19 1.08 -26.92
C ASN A 11 -2.90 0.37 -25.74
N PRO A 12 -2.61 -0.91 -25.43
CA PRO A 12 -3.21 -1.56 -24.27
C PRO A 12 -2.87 -0.89 -22.93
N GLU A 13 -1.63 -0.41 -22.77
CA GLU A 13 -1.20 0.31 -21.56
C GLU A 13 -1.90 1.67 -21.44
N ALA A 14 -2.04 2.40 -22.54
CA ALA A 14 -2.80 3.66 -22.56
C ALA A 14 -4.27 3.45 -22.18
N LEU A 15 -4.92 2.41 -22.71
CA LEU A 15 -6.30 2.07 -22.33
C LEU A 15 -6.40 1.69 -20.85
N LEU A 16 -5.40 0.98 -20.30
CA LEU A 16 -5.38 0.66 -18.87
C LEU A 16 -5.21 1.93 -18.01
N CYS A 17 -4.36 2.87 -18.42
CA CYS A 17 -4.25 4.17 -17.76
C CYS A 17 -5.59 4.92 -17.71
N ASP A 18 -6.35 4.92 -18.82
CA ASP A 18 -7.67 5.56 -18.88
C ASP A 18 -8.64 4.95 -17.86
N VAL A 19 -8.55 3.63 -17.61
CA VAL A 19 -9.38 2.93 -16.60
C VAL A 19 -8.92 3.25 -15.18
N LEU A 20 -7.64 3.53 -14.95
CA LEU A 20 -7.09 3.80 -13.62
C LEU A 20 -7.04 5.28 -13.24
N ALA A 21 -7.40 6.17 -14.17
CA ALA A 21 -7.37 7.60 -13.96
C ALA A 21 -8.33 8.02 -12.83
N ASP A 22 -7.94 9.02 -12.05
CA ASP A 22 -8.83 9.63 -11.06
C ASP A 22 -9.80 10.59 -11.76
N CYS A 23 -10.89 10.04 -12.28
CA CYS A 23 -11.91 10.78 -13.01
C CYS A 23 -13.33 10.41 -12.56
N LYS A 24 -14.34 11.08 -13.14
CA LYS A 24 -15.74 10.89 -12.73
C LYS A 24 -16.19 9.45 -13.00
N PRO A 25 -17.09 8.87 -12.19
CA PRO A 25 -17.57 7.50 -12.38
C PRO A 25 -18.07 7.18 -13.80
N GLU A 26 -18.78 8.10 -14.45
CA GLU A 26 -19.26 7.89 -15.83
C GLU A 26 -18.15 7.87 -16.89
N GLU A 27 -17.06 8.61 -16.66
CA GLU A 27 -15.86 8.58 -17.50
C GLU A 27 -15.14 7.24 -17.34
N LEU A 28 -15.02 6.75 -16.10
CA LEU A 28 -14.47 5.41 -15.80
C LEU A 28 -15.28 4.28 -16.43
N LYS A 29 -16.61 4.34 -16.36
CA LYS A 29 -17.49 3.36 -17.01
C LYS A 29 -17.30 3.37 -18.54
N THR A 30 -17.08 4.53 -19.12
CA THR A 30 -16.80 4.67 -20.55
C THR A 30 -15.43 4.09 -20.90
N ALA A 31 -14.40 4.42 -20.12
CA ALA A 31 -13.04 3.92 -20.29
C ALA A 31 -12.99 2.39 -20.17
N VAL A 32 -13.63 1.79 -19.16
CA VAL A 32 -13.60 0.33 -18.96
C VAL A 32 -14.36 -0.43 -20.05
N ARG A 33 -15.48 0.13 -20.55
CA ARG A 33 -16.20 -0.45 -21.70
C ARG A 33 -15.33 -0.45 -22.96
N ARG A 34 -14.60 0.64 -23.20
CA ARG A 34 -13.65 0.75 -24.31
C ARG A 34 -12.49 -0.25 -24.15
N PHE A 35 -11.93 -0.34 -22.94
CA PHE A 35 -10.85 -1.26 -22.59
C PHE A 35 -11.22 -2.73 -22.91
N ILE A 36 -12.40 -3.18 -22.46
CA ILE A 36 -12.91 -4.53 -22.76
C ILE A 36 -13.19 -4.70 -24.25
N LYS A 37 -13.83 -3.72 -24.90
CA LYS A 37 -14.17 -3.80 -26.33
C LYS A 37 -12.93 -3.92 -27.23
N GLU A 38 -11.87 -3.15 -26.95
CA GLU A 38 -10.68 -3.13 -27.79
C GLU A 38 -9.73 -4.30 -27.54
N LEU A 39 -9.61 -4.78 -26.30
CA LEU A 39 -8.67 -5.85 -25.97
C LEU A 39 -9.31 -7.24 -25.96
N GLY A 40 -10.62 -7.33 -25.70
CA GLY A 40 -11.28 -8.56 -25.31
C GLY A 40 -10.99 -8.93 -23.85
N GLU A 41 -11.90 -9.67 -23.22
CA GLU A 41 -11.90 -9.89 -21.77
C GLU A 41 -10.63 -10.58 -21.26
N GLU A 42 -10.19 -11.67 -21.89
CA GLU A 42 -9.03 -12.44 -21.42
C GLU A 42 -7.73 -11.63 -21.48
N LYS A 43 -7.52 -10.85 -22.55
CA LYS A 43 -6.34 -10.01 -22.70
C LYS A 43 -6.38 -8.83 -21.74
N ALA A 44 -7.55 -8.23 -21.55
CA ALA A 44 -7.77 -7.17 -20.58
C ALA A 44 -7.44 -7.65 -19.15
N PHE A 45 -7.91 -8.84 -18.77
CA PHE A 45 -7.62 -9.43 -17.47
C PHE A 45 -6.14 -9.75 -17.30
N SER A 46 -5.53 -10.40 -18.28
CA SER A 46 -4.09 -10.72 -18.27
C SER A 46 -3.24 -9.46 -18.12
N LEU A 47 -3.59 -8.37 -18.82
CA LEU A 47 -2.91 -7.09 -18.71
C LEU A 47 -3.07 -6.47 -17.31
N ALA A 48 -4.28 -6.48 -16.75
CA ALA A 48 -4.53 -5.95 -15.42
C ALA A 48 -3.81 -6.77 -14.33
N GLN A 49 -3.78 -8.09 -14.45
CA GLN A 49 -3.03 -8.98 -13.54
C GLN A 49 -1.53 -8.73 -13.63
N LYS A 50 -0.96 -8.65 -14.84
CA LYS A 50 0.46 -8.37 -15.06
C LYS A 50 0.88 -7.06 -14.40
N ASN A 51 -0.02 -6.09 -14.37
CA ASN A 51 0.21 -4.78 -13.77
C ASN A 51 -0.23 -4.67 -12.29
N GLY A 52 -0.75 -5.74 -11.68
CA GLY A 52 -1.15 -5.73 -10.26
C GLY A 52 -2.41 -4.94 -9.94
N VAL A 53 -3.23 -4.61 -10.94
CA VAL A 53 -4.40 -3.71 -10.83
C VAL A 53 -5.72 -4.42 -11.15
N SER A 54 -5.72 -5.75 -11.22
CA SER A 54 -6.91 -6.53 -11.57
C SER A 54 -8.09 -6.29 -10.64
N SER A 55 -7.87 -6.13 -9.33
CA SER A 55 -8.94 -5.86 -8.37
C SER A 55 -9.54 -4.46 -8.52
N VAL A 56 -8.73 -3.47 -8.92
CA VAL A 56 -9.18 -2.10 -9.19
C VAL A 56 -10.04 -2.07 -10.45
N VAL A 57 -9.57 -2.68 -11.53
CA VAL A 57 -10.31 -2.80 -12.79
C VAL A 57 -11.60 -3.60 -12.58
N ALA A 58 -11.55 -4.69 -11.80
CA ALA A 58 -12.73 -5.46 -11.43
C ALA A 58 -13.79 -4.62 -10.72
N HIS A 59 -13.39 -3.73 -9.80
CA HIS A 59 -14.33 -2.84 -9.12
C HIS A 59 -15.08 -1.95 -10.09
N ILE A 60 -14.36 -1.35 -11.05
CA ILE A 60 -14.93 -0.47 -12.07
C ILE A 60 -15.83 -1.27 -13.03
N LEU A 61 -15.45 -2.49 -13.38
CA LEU A 61 -16.28 -3.39 -14.17
C LEU A 61 -17.60 -3.72 -13.45
N ILE A 62 -17.55 -4.01 -12.15
CA ILE A 62 -18.74 -4.33 -11.35
C ILE A 62 -19.71 -3.14 -11.35
N ASP A 63 -19.20 -1.91 -11.19
CA ASP A 63 -20.02 -0.70 -11.25
C ASP A 63 -20.54 -0.40 -12.68
N ALA A 64 -19.78 -0.75 -13.73
CA ALA A 64 -20.15 -0.48 -15.11
C ALA A 64 -21.16 -1.48 -15.71
N PHE A 65 -21.10 -2.74 -15.28
CA PHE A 65 -21.84 -3.85 -15.91
C PHE A 65 -22.74 -4.62 -14.94
N GLY A 66 -22.58 -4.48 -13.62
CA GLY A 66 -23.22 -5.36 -12.64
C GLY A 66 -22.45 -6.67 -12.47
N VAL A 67 -22.43 -7.19 -11.24
CA VAL A 67 -21.63 -8.38 -10.87
C VAL A 67 -22.06 -9.64 -11.63
N GLU A 68 -23.35 -9.75 -11.94
CA GLU A 68 -23.97 -10.89 -12.63
C GLU A 68 -23.61 -10.96 -14.12
N ASN A 69 -23.14 -9.85 -14.71
CA ASN A 69 -22.79 -9.76 -16.12
C ASN A 69 -21.27 -9.88 -16.35
N LEU A 70 -20.51 -10.22 -15.31
CA LEU A 70 -19.05 -10.33 -15.39
C LEU A 70 -18.59 -11.78 -15.26
N PRO A 71 -17.50 -12.15 -15.96
CA PRO A 71 -16.80 -13.38 -15.69
C PRO A 71 -16.37 -13.49 -14.21
N THR A 72 -16.51 -14.70 -13.66
CA THR A 72 -16.25 -14.96 -12.23
C THR A 72 -14.83 -14.63 -11.79
N TYR A 73 -13.85 -14.67 -12.69
CA TYR A 73 -12.45 -14.36 -12.36
C TYR A 73 -12.23 -12.87 -12.05
N TRP A 74 -13.02 -11.95 -12.61
CA TRP A 74 -12.96 -10.53 -12.24
C TRP A 74 -13.54 -10.32 -10.85
N VAL A 75 -14.72 -10.87 -10.60
CA VAL A 75 -15.40 -10.80 -9.30
C VAL A 75 -14.50 -11.37 -8.21
N ARG A 76 -13.94 -12.55 -8.44
CA ARG A 76 -13.00 -13.21 -7.54
C ARG A 76 -11.76 -12.36 -7.24
N ALA A 77 -11.17 -11.72 -8.25
CA ALA A 77 -10.00 -10.86 -8.06
C ALA A 77 -10.31 -9.66 -7.15
N HIS A 78 -11.50 -9.06 -7.27
CA HIS A 78 -11.95 -8.01 -6.36
C HIS A 78 -12.20 -8.54 -4.95
N GLU A 79 -12.97 -9.63 -4.81
CA GLU A 79 -13.37 -10.19 -3.51
C GLU A 79 -12.19 -10.74 -2.69
N GLU A 80 -11.24 -11.40 -3.34
CA GLU A 80 -10.02 -11.87 -2.69
C GLU A 80 -9.20 -10.71 -2.15
N ASN A 81 -9.00 -9.65 -2.96
CA ASN A 81 -8.28 -8.46 -2.50
C ASN A 81 -9.06 -7.75 -1.40
N PHE A 82 -10.38 -7.60 -1.55
CA PHE A 82 -11.24 -6.98 -0.54
C PHE A 82 -11.12 -7.69 0.81
N ARG A 83 -11.20 -9.03 0.83
CA ARG A 83 -11.07 -9.81 2.08
C ARG A 83 -9.70 -9.61 2.72
N ARG A 84 -8.62 -9.78 1.94
CA ARG A 84 -7.24 -9.63 2.42
C ARG A 84 -6.99 -8.23 2.99
N ILE A 85 -7.31 -7.18 2.23
CA ILE A 85 -7.07 -5.80 2.67
C ILE A 85 -7.96 -5.45 3.85
N SER A 86 -9.20 -5.93 3.91
CA SER A 86 -10.05 -5.75 5.11
C SER A 86 -9.44 -6.39 6.35
N ALA A 87 -8.82 -7.57 6.23
CA ALA A 87 -8.12 -8.22 7.34
C ALA A 87 -6.89 -7.43 7.77
N TYR A 88 -6.11 -6.91 6.82
CA TYR A 88 -4.94 -6.07 7.08
C TYR A 88 -5.33 -4.78 7.81
N LEU A 89 -6.37 -4.09 7.34
CA LEU A 89 -6.86 -2.86 7.96
C LEU A 89 -7.43 -3.10 9.36
N LYS A 90 -8.10 -4.23 9.59
CA LYS A 90 -8.58 -4.62 10.91
C LYS A 90 -7.43 -4.87 11.89
N GLU A 91 -6.34 -5.50 11.43
CA GLU A 91 -5.16 -5.70 12.27
C GLU A 91 -4.39 -4.39 12.50
N LEU A 92 -4.29 -3.53 11.48
CA LEU A 92 -3.73 -2.18 11.61
C LEU A 92 -4.45 -1.39 12.72
N ASP A 93 -5.79 -1.36 12.70
CA ASP A 93 -6.60 -0.67 13.73
C ASP A 93 -6.34 -1.25 15.13
N ARG A 94 -6.16 -2.58 15.23
CA ARG A 94 -5.86 -3.25 16.52
C ARG A 94 -4.48 -2.91 17.05
N VAL A 95 -3.46 -2.91 16.20
CA VAL A 95 -2.09 -2.55 16.58
C VAL A 95 -2.04 -1.07 16.98
N ALA A 96 -2.68 -0.20 16.21
CA ALA A 96 -2.77 1.23 16.53
C ALA A 96 -3.38 1.46 17.92
N LYS A 97 -4.50 0.81 18.20
CA LYS A 97 -5.18 0.90 19.49
C LYS A 97 -4.31 0.38 20.64
N ARG A 98 -3.57 -0.70 20.41
CA ARG A 98 -2.65 -1.26 21.41
C ARG A 98 -1.51 -0.31 21.71
N LEU A 99 -0.90 0.28 20.69
CA LEU A 99 0.19 1.27 20.82
C LEU A 99 -0.29 2.55 21.50
N ALA A 100 -1.49 3.02 21.17
CA ALA A 100 -2.11 4.20 21.80
C ALA A 100 -2.28 4.03 23.32
N GLY A 101 -2.48 2.81 23.81
CA GLY A 101 -2.52 2.51 25.24
C GLY A 101 -1.22 2.81 26.00
N ASP A 102 -0.09 2.88 25.29
CA ASP A 102 1.24 3.28 25.79
C ASP A 102 1.66 4.69 25.32
N ASP A 103 0.70 5.51 24.88
CA ASP A 103 0.92 6.86 24.31
C ASP A 103 1.82 6.87 23.06
N ILE A 104 1.84 5.75 22.32
CA ILE A 104 2.59 5.62 21.06
C ILE A 104 1.65 5.89 19.89
N LYS A 105 1.86 7.01 19.20
CA LYS A 105 1.17 7.31 17.94
C LYS A 105 1.76 6.48 16.81
N MET A 106 0.88 5.98 15.95
CA MET A 106 1.26 5.21 14.76
C MET A 106 0.66 5.85 13.50
N VAL A 107 1.50 6.07 12.50
CA VAL A 107 1.10 6.53 11.17
C VAL A 107 1.16 5.35 10.20
N ALA A 108 0.08 5.06 9.48
CA ALA A 108 0.11 4.14 8.35
C ALA A 108 0.69 4.86 7.13
N LEU A 109 1.70 4.26 6.51
CA LEU A 109 2.42 4.84 5.39
C LEU A 109 1.82 4.39 4.05
N LYS A 110 2.06 5.17 2.99
CA LYS A 110 1.77 4.79 1.60
C LYS A 110 0.32 4.28 1.41
N ASN A 111 0.17 3.10 0.82
CA ASN A 111 -1.11 2.43 0.55
C ASN A 111 -1.88 2.09 1.84
N GLY A 112 -1.21 1.86 2.98
CA GLY A 112 -1.89 1.58 4.25
C GLY A 112 -2.72 2.77 4.72
N GLY A 113 -2.11 3.97 4.71
CA GLY A 113 -2.79 5.22 5.04
C GLY A 113 -3.88 5.57 4.04
N ILE A 114 -3.59 5.42 2.74
CA ILE A 114 -4.55 5.69 1.65
C ILE A 114 -5.76 4.75 1.72
N ALA A 115 -5.54 3.44 1.89
CA ALA A 115 -6.60 2.44 2.00
C ALA A 115 -7.50 2.69 3.22
N ARG A 116 -6.90 3.08 4.35
CA ARG A 116 -7.64 3.24 5.60
C ARG A 116 -8.37 4.58 5.72
N GLY A 117 -7.76 5.65 5.19
CA GLY A 117 -8.19 7.03 5.42
C GLY A 117 -8.86 7.72 4.23
N ILE A 118 -8.65 7.24 3.00
CA ILE A 118 -9.15 7.89 1.77
C ILE A 118 -10.07 6.95 0.98
N TYR A 119 -9.63 5.72 0.69
CA TYR A 119 -10.36 4.86 -0.24
C TYR A 119 -11.64 4.25 0.38
N PRO A 120 -12.78 4.30 -0.32
CA PRO A 120 -14.04 3.76 0.19
C PRO A 120 -14.10 2.23 0.15
N CYS A 121 -13.30 1.58 -0.71
CA CYS A 121 -13.33 0.15 -0.92
C CYS A 121 -11.92 -0.46 -0.74
N PRO A 122 -11.72 -1.35 0.26
CA PRO A 122 -10.48 -2.14 0.43
C PRO A 122 -10.04 -2.90 -0.82
N GLY A 123 -11.00 -3.39 -1.62
CA GLY A 123 -10.74 -4.13 -2.87
C GLY A 123 -9.99 -3.30 -3.92
N CYS A 124 -10.04 -1.97 -3.82
CA CYS A 124 -9.40 -1.03 -4.74
C CYS A 124 -7.98 -0.61 -4.34
N CYS A 125 -7.42 -1.15 -3.26
CA CYS A 125 -6.07 -0.81 -2.82
C CYS A 125 -5.20 -2.07 -2.67
N PRO A 126 -4.76 -2.69 -3.78
CA PRO A 126 -3.91 -3.88 -3.70
C PRO A 126 -2.55 -3.54 -3.06
N MET A 127 -2.21 -4.25 -1.98
CA MET A 127 -0.90 -4.18 -1.31
C MET A 127 -0.55 -5.53 -0.68
N GLY A 128 0.74 -5.79 -0.49
CA GLY A 128 1.25 -7.06 0.02
C GLY A 128 1.53 -7.05 1.53
N ASP A 129 1.72 -5.87 2.09
CA ASP A 129 2.24 -5.62 3.43
C ASP A 129 1.64 -4.33 4.03
N MET A 130 1.96 -4.10 5.29
CA MET A 130 1.55 -2.92 6.04
C MET A 130 2.78 -2.18 6.56
N ASP A 131 3.05 -1.01 6.01
CA ASP A 131 4.09 -0.12 6.48
C ASP A 131 3.55 0.88 7.49
N VAL A 132 4.22 1.02 8.62
CA VAL A 132 3.87 2.00 9.65
C VAL A 132 5.09 2.77 10.14
N LEU A 133 4.84 3.98 10.63
CA LEU A 133 5.81 4.88 11.21
C LEU A 133 5.47 5.15 12.68
N VAL A 134 6.49 5.07 13.53
CA VAL A 134 6.48 5.58 14.91
C VAL A 134 7.67 6.51 15.10
N GLU A 135 7.63 7.36 16.13
CA GLU A 135 8.81 8.14 16.50
C GLU A 135 9.93 7.21 17.00
N LYS A 136 11.19 7.57 16.71
CA LYS A 136 12.36 6.75 17.04
C LYS A 136 12.41 6.35 18.52
N ARG A 137 12.08 7.28 19.42
CA ARG A 137 12.06 7.02 20.88
C ARG A 137 11.12 5.88 21.29
N HIS A 138 10.11 5.58 20.48
CA HIS A 138 9.12 4.54 20.73
C HIS A 138 9.45 3.22 20.01
N PHE A 139 10.45 3.17 19.12
CA PHE A 139 10.73 2.01 18.26
C PHE A 139 10.90 0.70 19.05
N ARG A 140 11.76 0.70 20.09
CA ARG A 140 11.98 -0.48 20.94
C ARG A 140 10.75 -0.88 21.75
N CYS A 141 9.91 0.07 22.15
CA CYS A 141 8.67 -0.20 22.87
C CYS A 141 7.63 -0.83 21.94
N ALA A 142 7.44 -0.24 20.75
CA ALA A 142 6.58 -0.77 19.71
C ALA A 142 7.02 -2.18 19.26
N HIS A 143 8.32 -2.43 19.11
CA HIS A 143 8.86 -3.78 18.87
C HIS A 143 8.38 -4.80 19.92
N LYS A 144 8.55 -4.51 21.20
CA LYS A 144 8.10 -5.40 22.30
C LYS A 144 6.60 -5.63 22.24
N ILE A 145 5.82 -4.56 22.02
CA ILE A 145 4.38 -4.65 21.89
C ILE A 145 3.98 -5.58 20.74
N LEU A 146 4.64 -5.49 19.57
CA LEU A 146 4.37 -6.39 18.44
C LEU A 146 4.65 -7.85 18.80
N LEU A 147 5.79 -8.14 19.44
CA LEU A 147 6.11 -9.50 19.89
C LEU A 147 5.06 -10.04 20.87
N ASP A 148 4.68 -9.25 21.87
CA ASP A 148 3.62 -9.61 22.83
C ASP A 148 2.26 -9.80 22.15
N TYR A 149 2.04 -9.13 21.01
CA TYR A 149 0.85 -9.28 20.17
C TYR A 149 0.92 -10.47 19.19
N GLY A 150 1.93 -11.32 19.31
CA GLY A 150 2.08 -12.56 18.55
C GLY A 150 2.72 -12.38 17.17
N TYR A 151 3.33 -11.23 16.89
CA TYR A 151 4.15 -11.07 15.70
C TYR A 151 5.47 -11.82 15.86
N GLN A 152 5.96 -12.35 14.74
CA GLN A 152 7.29 -12.92 14.62
C GLN A 152 8.23 -11.87 14.04
N PHE A 153 9.35 -11.62 14.71
CA PHE A 153 10.40 -10.72 14.21
C PHE A 153 11.31 -11.50 13.26
N GLU A 154 11.18 -11.22 11.97
CA GLU A 154 11.90 -11.90 10.89
C GLU A 154 11.92 -10.98 9.68
N PHE A 155 13.00 -11.01 8.90
CA PHE A 155 13.09 -10.29 7.63
C PHE A 155 12.75 -11.21 6.46
N ARG A 156 12.09 -10.69 5.42
CA ARG A 156 11.81 -11.48 4.21
C ARG A 156 13.07 -11.92 3.47
N SER A 157 14.11 -11.11 3.55
CA SER A 157 15.40 -11.38 2.90
C SER A 157 16.19 -12.37 3.75
N PRO A 158 16.62 -13.53 3.20
CA PRO A 158 17.47 -14.47 3.94
C PRO A 158 18.88 -13.93 4.20
N LEU A 159 19.21 -12.74 3.68
CA LEU A 159 20.49 -12.07 3.89
C LEU A 159 20.44 -11.07 5.07
N GLU A 160 19.27 -10.86 5.66
CA GLU A 160 19.05 -9.92 6.75
C GLU A 160 18.73 -10.72 8.02
N GLU A 161 19.53 -10.52 9.06
CA GLU A 161 19.32 -11.17 10.35
C GLU A 161 18.34 -10.35 11.20
N ALA A 162 17.49 -11.05 11.95
CA ALA A 162 16.52 -10.45 12.88
C ALA A 162 17.22 -9.93 14.14
N GLU A 163 18.04 -8.89 13.99
CA GLU A 163 18.76 -8.22 15.07
C GLU A 163 18.21 -6.81 15.29
N LEU A 164 17.65 -6.57 16.49
CA LEU A 164 16.92 -5.33 16.78
C LEU A 164 17.83 -4.10 16.68
N GLU A 165 19.09 -4.20 17.11
CA GLU A 165 20.04 -3.08 17.07
C GLU A 165 20.40 -2.71 15.64
N ALA A 166 20.55 -3.70 14.76
CA ALA A 166 20.80 -3.48 13.34
C ALA A 166 19.56 -2.85 12.68
N ALA A 167 18.39 -3.40 12.93
CA ALA A 167 17.11 -2.89 12.43
C ALA A 167 16.85 -1.44 12.87
N GLU A 168 17.06 -1.13 14.15
CA GLU A 168 16.96 0.23 14.67
C GLU A 168 17.96 1.18 14.01
N ARG A 169 19.20 0.76 13.78
CA ARG A 169 20.19 1.59 13.08
C ARG A 169 19.79 1.87 11.62
N ASP A 170 19.23 0.87 10.94
CA ASP A 170 18.93 0.94 9.51
C ASP A 170 17.62 1.69 9.21
N GLY A 171 16.73 1.79 10.20
CA GLY A 171 15.55 2.67 10.15
C GLY A 171 14.22 1.98 10.42
N GLY A 172 14.22 0.67 10.63
CA GLY A 172 12.99 -0.12 10.76
C GLY A 172 13.25 -1.62 10.85
N ALA A 173 12.19 -2.36 11.14
CA ALA A 173 12.18 -3.81 11.28
C ALA A 173 10.97 -4.41 10.56
N GLU A 174 11.11 -5.64 10.08
CA GLU A 174 10.02 -6.42 9.51
C GLU A 174 9.48 -7.44 10.51
N TYR A 175 8.18 -7.66 10.46
CA TYR A 175 7.48 -8.65 11.27
C TYR A 175 6.45 -9.36 10.43
N TRP A 176 6.02 -10.54 10.86
CA TRP A 176 4.84 -11.17 10.28
C TRP A 176 3.94 -11.81 11.34
N LYS A 177 2.67 -11.99 10.96
CA LYS A 177 1.67 -12.68 11.77
C LYS A 177 0.66 -13.39 10.87
N ILE A 178 0.20 -14.56 11.29
CA ILE A 178 -0.95 -15.22 10.67
C ILE A 178 -2.22 -14.60 11.26
N LEU A 179 -3.04 -14.01 10.40
CA LEU A 179 -4.30 -13.40 10.78
C LEU A 179 -5.39 -14.46 11.02
N PRO A 180 -6.51 -14.12 11.68
CA PRO A 180 -7.56 -15.09 11.98
C PRO A 180 -8.19 -15.78 10.76
N ASP A 181 -8.11 -15.17 9.58
CA ASP A 181 -8.57 -15.74 8.31
C ASP A 181 -7.51 -16.59 7.59
N GLY A 182 -6.33 -16.76 8.19
CA GLY A 182 -5.22 -17.54 7.67
C GLY A 182 -4.23 -16.74 6.80
N GLU A 183 -4.51 -15.46 6.51
CA GLU A 183 -3.61 -14.62 5.71
C GLU A 183 -2.31 -14.34 6.48
N LYS A 184 -1.17 -14.43 5.80
CA LYS A 184 0.12 -14.03 6.35
C LYS A 184 0.33 -12.54 6.10
N LEU A 185 0.12 -11.72 7.13
CA LEU A 185 0.40 -10.30 7.10
C LEU A 185 1.89 -10.07 7.38
N TRP A 186 2.56 -9.35 6.48
CA TRP A 186 3.82 -8.70 6.77
C TRP A 186 3.59 -7.27 7.24
N PHE A 187 4.28 -6.89 8.31
CA PHE A 187 4.11 -5.62 8.99
C PHE A 187 5.49 -4.99 9.19
N GLU A 188 5.72 -3.83 8.60
CA GLU A 188 7.00 -3.12 8.67
C GLU A 188 6.88 -1.95 9.63
N LEU A 189 7.59 -2.04 10.75
CA LEU A 189 7.69 -0.96 11.72
C LEU A 189 8.89 -0.10 11.35
N GLN A 190 8.65 1.15 10.98
CA GLN A 190 9.71 2.10 10.63
C GLN A 190 9.75 3.25 11.65
N TRP A 191 10.93 3.81 11.85
CA TRP A 191 11.09 5.15 12.44
C TRP A 191 11.72 6.14 11.45
N ARG A 192 12.35 5.64 10.39
CA ARG A 192 12.72 6.43 9.22
C ARG A 192 11.57 6.43 8.20
N PRO A 193 11.11 7.58 7.71
CA PRO A 193 9.89 7.65 6.89
C PRO A 193 10.03 7.08 5.48
N VAL A 194 11.25 6.89 4.96
CA VAL A 194 11.48 6.32 3.63
C VAL A 194 12.35 5.05 3.69
N ALA A 195 13.28 4.98 4.64
CA ALA A 195 14.13 3.82 4.92
C ALA A 195 14.70 3.18 3.63
N GLY A 196 15.34 4.03 2.80
CA GLY A 196 15.82 3.64 1.47
C GLY A 196 17.33 3.52 1.39
N ARG A 197 17.85 2.44 0.77
CA ARG A 197 19.29 2.28 0.48
C ARG A 197 19.90 3.43 -0.34
N TRP A 198 19.07 4.19 -1.05
CA TRP A 198 19.48 5.23 -1.99
C TRP A 198 19.26 6.67 -1.48
N ILE A 199 18.62 6.85 -0.34
CA ILE A 199 18.41 8.16 0.28
C ILE A 199 19.20 8.17 1.58
N ARG A 200 20.12 9.12 1.71
CA ARG A 200 20.94 9.21 2.91
C ARG A 200 20.06 9.60 4.10
N PRO A 201 20.30 9.06 5.31
CA PRO A 201 19.48 9.38 6.49
C PRO A 201 19.38 10.88 6.78
N ASP A 202 20.45 11.65 6.53
CA ASP A 202 20.52 13.11 6.71
C ASP A 202 19.71 13.91 5.69
N GLN A 203 19.16 13.25 4.66
CA GLN A 203 18.33 13.87 3.61
C GLN A 203 16.88 13.43 3.66
N GLU A 204 16.49 12.54 4.57
CA GLU A 204 15.08 12.22 4.78
C GLU A 204 14.40 13.34 5.57
N PRO A 205 13.09 13.57 5.35
CA PRO A 205 12.32 14.43 6.22
C PRO A 205 12.38 13.91 7.66
N ASP A 206 12.37 14.82 8.64
CA ASP A 206 12.39 14.45 10.04
C ASP A 206 11.12 13.67 10.43
N SER A 207 11.29 12.51 11.06
CA SER A 207 10.17 11.64 11.41
C SER A 207 9.25 12.28 12.45
N GLU A 208 9.79 13.01 13.43
CA GLU A 208 8.98 13.65 14.47
C GLU A 208 8.17 14.82 13.90
N GLU A 209 8.76 15.57 12.96
CA GLU A 209 8.05 16.61 12.23
C GLU A 209 6.88 16.01 11.42
N LEU A 210 7.12 14.96 10.64
CA LEU A 210 6.07 14.26 9.88
C LEU A 210 4.98 13.70 10.80
N MET A 211 5.37 13.08 11.92
CA MET A 211 4.44 12.58 12.94
C MET A 211 3.60 13.71 13.55
N SER A 212 4.18 14.89 13.79
CA SER A 212 3.47 16.05 14.34
C SER A 212 2.42 16.63 13.37
N ARG A 213 2.71 16.62 12.06
CA ARG A 213 1.83 17.11 11.00
C ARG A 213 0.89 16.05 10.43
N SER A 214 1.04 14.78 10.84
CA SER A 214 0.14 13.71 10.45
C SER A 214 -1.31 14.01 10.87
N VAL A 215 -2.28 13.44 10.17
CA VAL A 215 -3.72 13.67 10.39
C VAL A 215 -4.38 12.39 10.93
N PRO A 216 -5.35 12.51 11.86
CA PRO A 216 -6.07 11.35 12.39
C PRO A 216 -7.01 10.75 11.34
N ILE A 217 -7.17 9.43 11.34
CA ILE A 217 -8.20 8.76 10.56
C ILE A 217 -9.44 8.58 11.44
N SER A 218 -10.60 9.00 10.94
CA SER A 218 -11.85 8.94 11.70
C SER A 218 -12.21 7.51 12.11
N GLY A 219 -12.56 7.34 13.40
CA GLY A 219 -12.97 6.05 13.96
C GLY A 219 -11.84 5.10 14.33
N THR A 220 -10.57 5.54 14.32
CA THR A 220 -9.41 4.72 14.69
C THR A 220 -8.36 5.50 15.47
N ASP A 221 -7.39 4.77 16.01
CA ASP A 221 -6.15 5.32 16.57
C ASP A 221 -5.03 5.44 15.49
N VAL A 222 -5.34 5.10 14.23
CA VAL A 222 -4.41 5.18 13.11
C VAL A 222 -4.33 6.63 12.62
N ARG A 223 -3.13 7.07 12.28
CA ARG A 223 -2.88 8.34 11.62
C ARG A 223 -2.39 8.10 10.19
N MET A 224 -2.52 9.09 9.34
CA MET A 224 -1.88 9.11 8.02
C MET A 224 -1.03 10.37 7.89
N LEU A 225 -0.03 10.35 7.02
CA LEU A 225 0.72 11.56 6.70
C LEU A 225 -0.22 12.65 6.15
N SER A 226 0.18 13.92 6.29
CA SER A 226 -0.53 15.02 5.61
C SER A 226 -0.55 14.76 4.10
N PRO A 227 -1.53 15.29 3.35
CA PRO A 227 -1.63 15.04 1.90
C PRO A 227 -0.32 15.30 1.14
N GLU A 228 0.37 16.39 1.45
CA GLU A 228 1.65 16.78 0.84
C GLU A 228 2.77 15.81 1.20
N ASP A 229 2.89 15.45 2.49
CA ASP A 229 3.92 14.52 2.95
C ASP A 229 3.68 13.11 2.41
N ASN A 230 2.42 12.66 2.33
CA ASN A 230 2.04 11.36 1.78
C ASN A 230 2.36 11.29 0.28
N LEU A 231 2.05 12.34 -0.49
CA LEU A 231 2.38 12.43 -1.90
C LEU A 231 3.89 12.34 -2.12
N LEU A 232 4.68 13.10 -1.35
CA LEU A 232 6.13 13.06 -1.42
C LEU A 232 6.68 11.68 -1.04
N GLN A 233 6.16 11.07 0.03
CA GLN A 233 6.58 9.74 0.47
C GLN A 233 6.31 8.70 -0.62
N VAL A 234 5.11 8.67 -1.20
CA VAL A 234 4.75 7.74 -2.28
C VAL A 234 5.63 7.98 -3.51
N ALA A 235 5.88 9.23 -3.90
CA ALA A 235 6.77 9.55 -5.02
C ALA A 235 8.20 9.03 -4.79
N LEU A 236 8.77 9.26 -3.60
CA LEU A 236 10.11 8.78 -3.24
C LEU A 236 10.17 7.24 -3.18
N HIS A 237 9.14 6.61 -2.60
CA HIS A 237 9.03 5.16 -2.51
C HIS A 237 8.92 4.51 -3.90
N THR A 238 8.06 5.06 -4.77
CA THR A 238 7.91 4.59 -6.15
C THR A 238 9.22 4.77 -6.91
N ALA A 239 9.87 5.93 -6.81
CA ALA A 239 11.19 6.16 -7.42
C ALA A 239 12.22 5.12 -6.96
N LYS A 240 12.31 4.84 -5.64
CA LYS A 240 13.19 3.80 -5.06
C LYS A 240 12.97 2.44 -5.72
N HIS A 241 11.73 2.06 -6.03
CA HIS A 241 11.42 0.76 -6.60
C HIS A 241 11.55 0.66 -8.13
N THR A 242 11.35 1.75 -8.87
CA THR A 242 11.55 1.78 -10.33
C THR A 242 12.99 1.44 -10.72
N TYR A 243 13.95 1.61 -9.80
CA TYR A 243 15.34 1.15 -9.98
C TYR A 243 15.55 -0.37 -9.79
N VAL A 244 14.60 -1.10 -9.21
CA VAL A 244 14.82 -2.48 -8.72
C VAL A 244 13.89 -3.53 -9.35
N ARG A 245 12.73 -3.16 -9.93
CA ARG A 245 11.81 -4.12 -10.56
C ARG A 245 11.24 -3.62 -11.88
N ALA A 246 11.07 -4.54 -12.84
CA ALA A 246 10.39 -4.31 -14.12
C ALA A 246 8.96 -3.74 -13.91
N PRO A 247 8.44 -2.92 -14.86
CA PRO A 247 7.24 -2.14 -14.60
C PRO A 247 5.98 -3.01 -14.58
N GLY A 248 5.21 -2.88 -13.49
CA GLY A 248 3.76 -2.83 -13.55
C GLY A 248 3.34 -1.39 -13.21
N PHE A 249 2.12 -0.97 -13.58
CA PHE A 249 1.57 0.29 -13.06
C PHE A 249 1.53 0.23 -11.53
N ARG A 250 2.28 1.13 -10.89
CA ARG A 250 2.33 1.29 -9.43
C ARG A 250 1.71 2.62 -9.06
#